data_AF-A0A8J2M6B8-F1
#
_entry.id   AF-A0A8J2M6B8-F1
#
_cell.length_a   1.000
_cell.length_b   1.000
_cell.length_c   1.000
_cell.angle_alpha   90.00
_cell.angle_beta   90.00
_cell.angle_gamma   90.00
#
_symmetry.space_group_name_H-M   'P 1'
#
loop_
_entity.id
_entity.type
_entity.pdbx_description
1 polymer ?
#
loop_
_entity_poly.entity_id
_entity_poly.type
_entity_poly.pdbx_seq_one_letter_code
_entity_poly.pdbx_strand_id
1 'polypeptide(L)'
;MRCMRILHPPNVGSICITYHGYRVRYLLDFNKKEPQLRTVPTKWKGRVQWWKEPIYVSPHVNVLQRGVDFTFQDGRPVYVTSLDEVRRKKEQIELGKQIVKLLGEVRDAEEMYKQRLEVEKQENERRLAIAPMPKGTQEIS
;
A
#
# COMPACT_ATOMS: atom_id res chain seq x y z
N MET A 1 42.07 -30.10 22.65
CA MET A 1 42.69 -29.08 21.77
C MET A 1 41.63 -28.66 20.75
N ARG A 2 41.21 -27.41 20.52
CA ARG A 2 41.57 -26.07 21.01
C ARG A 2 40.28 -25.24 21.06
N CYS A 3 40.06 -24.59 22.19
CA CYS A 3 39.23 -23.39 22.32
C CYS A 3 40.04 -22.19 21.77
N MET A 4 39.42 -21.28 21.00
CA MET A 4 39.83 -19.87 20.85
C MET A 4 38.64 -19.06 20.34
N ARG A 5 37.99 -18.32 21.24
CA ARG A 5 38.12 -16.87 21.47
C ARG A 5 37.23 -16.04 20.53
N ILE A 6 36.03 -15.75 21.02
CA ILE A 6 35.21 -14.63 20.58
C ILE A 6 35.96 -13.35 21.00
N LEU A 7 36.47 -12.60 20.03
CA LEU A 7 37.03 -11.27 20.23
C LEU A 7 35.87 -10.28 20.33
N HIS A 8 35.74 -9.63 21.48
CA HIS A 8 35.03 -8.36 21.59
C HIS A 8 36.02 -7.20 21.37
N PRO A 9 35.61 -6.19 20.59
CA PRO A 9 36.02 -4.82 20.87
C PRO A 9 34.77 -3.89 20.90
N PRO A 10 34.88 -2.60 21.23
CA PRO A 10 34.70 -2.11 22.59
C PRO A 10 33.45 -1.22 22.75
N ASN A 11 33.13 -0.99 24.01
CA ASN A 11 32.12 -0.08 24.55
C ASN A 11 32.31 1.37 24.04
N VAL A 12 31.34 1.93 23.29
CA VAL A 12 31.08 3.37 23.19
C VAL A 12 29.57 3.58 23.09
N GLY A 13 29.05 4.38 24.01
CA GLY A 13 27.62 4.56 24.22
C GLY A 13 26.87 5.31 23.11
N SER A 14 25.55 5.15 23.20
CA SER A 14 24.47 6.10 22.85
C SER A 14 24.62 6.94 21.59
N ILE A 15 23.75 6.70 20.61
CA ILE A 15 22.72 7.68 20.19
C ILE A 15 21.57 6.87 19.56
N CYS A 16 20.41 6.99 20.18
CA CYS A 16 19.14 6.47 19.70
C CYS A 16 18.71 7.28 18.47
N ILE A 17 18.59 6.66 17.29
CA ILE A 17 17.64 7.08 16.26
C ILE A 17 17.09 5.81 15.59
N THR A 18 16.04 5.24 16.18
CA THR A 18 15.24 4.21 15.52
C THR A 18 14.36 4.89 14.46
N TYR A 19 14.78 4.85 13.21
CA TYR A 19 13.88 5.03 12.07
C TYR A 19 12.86 3.87 12.10
N HIS A 20 11.72 4.08 12.77
CA HIS A 20 10.59 3.16 12.66
C HIS A 20 9.91 3.41 11.33
N GLY A 21 10.32 2.63 10.32
CA GLY A 21 9.59 2.50 9.08
C GLY A 21 8.19 1.95 9.36
N TYR A 22 7.18 2.81 9.18
CA TYR A 22 5.79 2.37 9.19
C TYR A 22 5.52 1.60 7.91
N ARG A 23 5.74 0.28 7.97
CA ARG A 23 5.25 -0.67 6.98
C ARG A 23 3.73 -0.71 7.09
N VAL A 24 3.04 0.11 6.28
CA VAL A 24 1.58 0.07 6.12
C VAL A 24 1.23 -1.33 5.60
N ARG A 25 0.80 -2.21 6.52
CA ARG A 25 0.26 -3.52 6.19
C ARG A 25 -1.24 -3.36 5.97
N TYR A 26 -1.63 -2.99 4.75
CA TYR A 26 -2.89 -3.50 4.25
C TYR A 26 -2.69 -5.01 4.09
N LEU A 27 -3.18 -5.79 5.07
CA LEU A 27 -3.34 -7.22 4.86
C LEU A 27 -4.64 -7.43 4.07
N LEU A 28 -4.61 -7.02 2.81
CA LEU A 28 -5.35 -7.74 1.79
C LEU A 28 -4.64 -9.08 1.67
N ASP A 29 -5.24 -10.11 2.25
CA ASP A 29 -4.80 -11.47 2.02
C ASP A 29 -5.16 -11.82 0.56
N PHE A 30 -4.23 -11.55 -0.38
CA PHE A 30 -4.36 -11.86 -1.81
C PHE A 30 -4.42 -13.38 -2.12
N ASN A 31 -4.45 -14.24 -1.10
CA ASN A 31 -4.32 -15.69 -1.24
C ASN A 31 -5.62 -16.46 -0.95
N LYS A 32 -6.78 -15.78 -0.91
CA LYS A 32 -8.09 -16.43 -0.81
C LYS A 32 -8.99 -15.94 -1.95
N LYS A 33 -9.65 -16.88 -2.62
CA LYS A 33 -10.45 -16.64 -3.85
C LYS A 33 -11.69 -15.74 -3.65
N GLU A 34 -12.02 -15.38 -2.41
CA GLU A 34 -13.05 -14.41 -2.09
C GLU A 34 -12.57 -13.49 -0.95
N PRO A 35 -12.85 -12.17 -1.02
CA PRO A 35 -12.58 -11.26 0.08
C PRO A 35 -13.51 -11.59 1.23
N GLN A 36 -13.08 -12.46 2.14
CA GLN A 36 -13.77 -12.60 3.41
C GLN A 36 -13.50 -11.33 4.21
N LEU A 37 -14.48 -10.41 4.22
CA LEU A 37 -14.56 -9.40 5.26
C LEU A 37 -14.42 -10.15 6.58
N ARG A 38 -13.41 -9.82 7.39
CA ARG A 38 -13.28 -10.39 8.73
C ARG A 38 -14.61 -10.12 9.44
N THR A 39 -15.42 -11.15 9.66
CA THR A 39 -16.64 -11.00 10.42
C THR A 39 -16.21 -10.67 11.84
N VAL A 40 -16.52 -9.43 12.24
CA VAL A 40 -16.39 -8.94 13.61
C VAL A 40 -16.93 -10.05 14.54
N PRO A 41 -16.19 -10.47 15.58
CA PRO A 41 -16.68 -11.54 16.44
C PRO A 41 -18.07 -11.18 16.97
N THR A 42 -19.06 -12.01 16.64
CA THR A 42 -20.50 -11.75 16.87
C THR A 42 -20.87 -11.70 18.36
N LYS A 43 -19.93 -12.00 19.27
CA LYS A 43 -20.13 -11.97 20.72
C LYS A 43 -18.95 -11.29 21.39
N TRP A 44 -19.02 -9.97 21.50
CA TRP A 44 -18.22 -9.23 22.48
C TRP A 44 -18.70 -9.63 23.87
N LYS A 45 -18.03 -10.57 24.55
CA LYS A 45 -18.29 -10.83 25.97
C LYS A 45 -17.71 -9.67 26.77
N GLY A 46 -18.58 -8.75 27.20
CA GLY A 46 -18.24 -7.61 28.06
C GLY A 46 -18.71 -6.27 27.50
N ARG A 47 -18.53 -5.20 28.30
CA ARG A 47 -18.81 -3.82 27.86
C ARG A 47 -17.89 -3.48 26.67
N VAL A 48 -18.44 -2.94 25.57
CA VAL A 48 -17.66 -2.50 24.40
C VAL A 48 -16.60 -1.50 24.85
N GLN A 49 -15.32 -1.89 24.74
CA GLN A 49 -14.18 -1.06 25.10
C GLN A 49 -13.62 -0.45 23.82
N TRP A 50 -14.16 0.69 23.41
CA TRP A 50 -13.75 1.44 22.23
C TRP A 50 -12.24 1.81 22.24
N TRP A 51 -11.61 1.81 23.42
CA TRP A 51 -10.17 2.02 23.63
C TRP A 51 -9.32 0.75 23.57
N LYS A 52 -9.90 -0.45 23.51
CA LYS A 52 -9.12 -1.69 23.33
C LYS A 52 -8.71 -1.91 21.87
N GLU A 53 -9.52 -1.41 20.94
CA GLU A 53 -9.17 -1.30 19.53
C GLU A 53 -9.50 0.11 19.05
N PRO A 54 -8.77 1.13 19.53
CA PRO A 54 -8.96 2.45 18.98
C PRO A 54 -8.40 2.39 17.55
N ILE A 55 -9.28 2.45 16.55
CA ILE A 55 -8.89 2.90 15.20
C ILE A 55 -8.69 4.42 15.31
N TYR A 56 -7.79 4.83 16.20
CA TYR A 56 -7.39 6.21 16.36
C TYR A 56 -6.33 6.47 15.30
N VAL A 57 -6.81 6.84 14.11
CA VAL A 57 -5.96 7.52 13.14
C VAL A 57 -5.84 8.94 13.68
N SER A 58 -4.88 9.17 14.58
CA SER A 58 -4.46 10.53 14.92
C SER A 58 -4.36 11.29 13.61
N PRO A 59 -4.95 12.50 13.47
CA PRO A 59 -4.74 13.26 12.27
C PRO A 59 -3.22 13.37 12.08
N HIS A 60 -2.74 13.04 10.87
CA HIS A 60 -1.31 13.02 10.56
C HIS A 60 -0.65 14.37 10.90
N VAL A 61 -1.46 15.43 10.95
CA VAL A 61 -1.09 16.77 11.39
C VAL A 61 -2.01 17.21 12.54
N ASN A 62 -1.44 17.78 13.60
CA ASN A 62 -2.21 18.35 14.71
C ASN A 62 -3.16 19.45 14.18
N VAL A 63 -4.42 19.44 14.64
CA VAL A 63 -5.44 20.41 14.22
C VAL A 63 -5.03 21.85 14.54
N LEU A 64 -4.31 22.05 15.65
CA LEU A 64 -3.80 23.37 16.05
C LEU A 64 -2.67 23.89 15.15
N GLN A 65 -2.06 23.02 14.34
CA GLN A 65 -1.01 23.41 13.39
C GLN A 65 -1.55 23.59 11.97
N ARG A 66 -2.88 23.66 11.83
CA ARG A 66 -3.58 23.76 10.56
C ARG A 66 -4.37 25.07 10.53
N GLY A 67 -3.99 25.97 9.64
CA GLY A 67 -4.70 27.23 9.45
C GLY A 67 -3.86 28.41 9.89
N VAL A 68 -4.38 29.61 9.66
CA VAL A 68 -3.64 30.83 9.99
C VAL A 68 -3.81 31.19 11.45
N ASP A 69 -2.69 31.45 12.12
CA ASP A 69 -2.62 31.86 13.52
C ASP A 69 -3.13 33.29 13.76
N PHE A 70 -3.10 34.13 12.73
CA PHE A 70 -3.54 35.53 12.81
C PHE A 70 -4.19 35.99 11.49
N THR A 71 -4.96 37.07 11.58
CA THR A 71 -5.62 37.72 10.45
C THR A 71 -5.49 39.24 10.55
N PHE A 72 -5.55 39.93 9.41
CA PHE A 72 -5.56 41.39 9.39
C PHE A 72 -6.95 41.92 9.77
N GLN A 73 -7.01 43.03 10.53
CA GLN A 73 -8.28 43.69 10.86
C GLN A 73 -9.06 44.14 9.61
N ASP A 74 -8.33 44.53 8.57
CA ASP A 74 -8.88 44.90 7.25
C ASP A 74 -9.54 43.72 6.52
N GLY A 75 -9.43 42.48 7.04
CA GLY A 75 -9.99 41.28 6.43
C GLY A 75 -9.15 40.72 5.26
N ARG A 76 -7.92 41.19 5.06
CA ARG A 76 -7.03 40.66 4.02
C ARG A 76 -6.72 39.18 4.30
N PRO A 77 -6.83 38.29 3.29
CA PRO A 77 -6.56 36.88 3.48
C PRO A 77 -5.07 36.64 3.73
N VAL A 78 -4.78 35.88 4.79
CA VAL A 78 -3.46 35.29 5.02
C VAL A 78 -3.52 33.86 4.52
N TYR A 79 -2.58 33.47 3.67
CA TYR A 79 -2.61 32.13 3.05
C TYR A 79 -1.78 31.10 3.82
N VAL A 80 -0.73 31.55 4.51
CA VAL A 80 0.21 30.73 5.28
C VAL A 80 0.82 31.57 6.39
N THR A 81 1.01 31.00 7.59
CA THR A 81 1.68 31.70 8.70
C THR A 81 3.10 31.23 8.96
N SER A 82 3.44 29.97 8.63
CA SER A 82 4.75 29.39 8.94
C SER A 82 5.42 28.72 7.74
N LEU A 83 6.76 28.68 7.75
CA LEU A 83 7.54 27.92 6.76
C LEU A 83 7.22 26.42 6.80
N ASP A 84 6.90 25.89 7.97
CA ASP A 84 6.55 24.48 8.15
C ASP A 84 5.20 24.15 7.51
N GLU A 85 4.23 25.07 7.52
CA GLU A 85 3.02 24.92 6.72
C GLU A 85 3.31 24.88 5.21
N VAL A 86 4.20 25.76 4.71
CA VAL A 86 4.58 25.75 3.29
C VAL A 86 5.21 24.41 2.91
N ARG A 87 6.17 23.93 3.71
CA ARG A 87 6.88 22.66 3.48
C ARG A 87 5.91 21.48 3.46
N ARG A 88 5.04 21.39 4.45
CA ARG A 88 4.01 20.33 4.52
C ARG A 88 3.08 20.34 3.30
N LYS A 89 2.59 21.52 2.89
CA LYS A 89 1.75 21.64 1.68
C LYS A 89 2.52 21.21 0.42
N LYS A 90 3.80 21.56 0.32
CA LYS A 90 4.67 21.14 -0.80
C LYS A 90 4.84 19.63 -0.84
N GLU A 91 5.14 19.00 0.31
CA GLU A 91 5.27 17.55 0.43
C GLU A 91 3.97 16.83 0.02
N GLN A 92 2.81 17.33 0.44
CA GLN A 92 1.51 16.77 0.04
C GLN A 92 1.28 16.83 -1.47
N ILE A 93 1.68 17.92 -2.13
CA ILE A 93 1.58 18.06 -3.57
C ILE A 93 2.52 17.07 -4.27
N GLU A 94 3.74 16.90 -3.78
CA GLU A 94 4.71 15.96 -4.33
C GLU A 94 4.24 14.51 -4.18
N LEU A 95 3.71 14.14 -3.02
CA LEU A 95 3.09 12.83 -2.80
C LEU A 95 1.89 12.60 -3.72
N GLY A 96 1.03 13.61 -3.89
CA GLY A 96 -0.09 13.53 -4.83
C GLY A 96 0.36 13.24 -6.26
N LYS A 97 1.42 13.92 -6.74
CA LYS A 97 2.01 13.68 -8.06
C LYS A 97 2.55 12.25 -8.20
N GLN A 98 3.23 11.75 -7.17
CA GLN A 98 3.76 10.39 -7.18
C GLN A 98 2.66 9.34 -7.24
N ILE A 99 1.58 9.51 -6.45
CA ILE A 99 0.43 8.61 -6.45
C ILE A 99 -0.21 8.56 -7.85
N VAL A 100 -0.47 9.73 -8.45
CA VAL A 100 -1.07 9.79 -9.80
C VAL A 100 -0.19 9.10 -10.84
N LYS A 101 1.14 9.30 -10.76
CA LYS A 101 2.09 8.63 -11.65
C LYS A 101 2.03 7.12 -11.51
N LEU A 102 2.11 6.59 -10.28
CA LEU A 102 2.07 5.15 -10.01
C LEU A 102 0.74 4.52 -10.47
N LEU A 103 -0.38 5.20 -10.27
CA LEU A 103 -1.68 4.73 -10.76
C LEU A 103 -1.73 4.67 -12.29
N GLY A 104 -1.09 5.61 -12.97
CA GLY A 104 -0.91 5.57 -14.43
C GLY A 104 -0.11 4.35 -14.88
N GLU A 105 1.05 4.12 -14.25
CA GLU A 105 1.92 2.96 -14.55
C GLU A 105 1.20 1.63 -14.33
N VAL A 106 0.40 1.51 -13.26
CA VAL A 106 -0.40 0.31 -12.99
C VAL A 106 -1.45 0.08 -14.07
N ARG A 107 -2.18 1.13 -14.46
CA ARG A 107 -3.19 1.03 -15.52
C ARG A 107 -2.57 0.58 -16.84
N ASP A 108 -1.44 1.15 -17.22
CA ASP A 108 -0.75 0.81 -18.46
C ASP A 108 -0.25 -0.66 -18.41
N ALA A 109 0.25 -1.12 -17.27
CA ALA A 109 0.64 -2.51 -17.07
C ALA A 109 -0.56 -3.49 -17.17
N GLU A 110 -1.72 -3.12 -16.64
CA GLU A 110 -2.95 -3.90 -16.75
C GLU A 110 -3.43 -4.01 -18.20
N GLU A 111 -3.36 -2.93 -18.97
CA GLU A 111 -3.73 -2.92 -20.40
C GLU A 111 -2.80 -3.83 -21.21
N MET A 112 -1.49 -3.73 -20.99
CA MET A 112 -0.50 -4.61 -21.62
C MET A 112 -0.73 -6.09 -21.28
N TYR A 113 -1.11 -6.38 -20.03
CA TYR A 113 -1.44 -7.74 -19.61
C TYR A 113 -2.68 -8.29 -20.32
N LYS A 114 -3.74 -7.49 -20.46
CA LYS A 114 -4.95 -7.86 -21.21
C LYS A 114 -4.65 -8.16 -22.67
N GLN A 115 -3.88 -7.30 -23.33
CA GLN A 115 -3.44 -7.51 -24.71
C GLN A 115 -2.65 -8.81 -24.86
N ARG A 116 -1.72 -9.09 -23.94
CA ARG A 116 -0.94 -10.33 -23.94
C ARG A 116 -1.84 -11.57 -23.83
N LEU A 117 -2.85 -11.54 -22.96
CA LEU A 117 -3.81 -12.64 -22.83
C LEU A 117 -4.63 -12.86 -24.10
N GLU A 118 -5.02 -11.79 -24.79
CA GLU A 118 -5.74 -11.89 -26.07
C GLU A 118 -4.87 -12.53 -27.15
N VAL A 119 -3.60 -12.11 -27.26
CA VAL A 119 -2.63 -12.70 -28.19
C VAL A 119 -2.42 -14.18 -27.89
N GLU A 120 -2.25 -14.55 -26.62
CA GLU A 120 -2.07 -15.95 -26.21
C GLU A 120 -3.29 -16.81 -26.55
N LYS A 121 -4.51 -16.29 -26.35
CA LYS A 121 -5.75 -16.98 -26.76
C LYS A 121 -5.79 -17.20 -28.26
N GLN A 122 -5.53 -16.16 -29.05
CA GLN A 122 -5.50 -16.26 -30.52
C GLN A 122 -4.45 -17.26 -31.01
N GLU A 123 -3.26 -17.26 -30.40
CA GLU A 123 -2.21 -18.21 -30.74
C GLU A 123 -2.61 -19.65 -30.39
N ASN A 124 -3.24 -19.86 -29.24
CA ASN A 124 -3.74 -21.17 -28.84
C ASN A 124 -4.84 -21.68 -29.79
N GLU A 125 -5.79 -20.81 -30.16
CA GLU A 125 -6.81 -21.13 -31.17
C GLU A 125 -6.19 -21.51 -32.51
N ARG A 126 -5.16 -20.77 -32.96
CA ARG A 126 -4.40 -21.13 -34.17
C ARG A 126 -3.71 -22.48 -34.05
N ARG A 127 -3.10 -22.77 -32.90
CA ARG A 127 -2.45 -24.08 -32.64
C ARG A 127 -3.46 -25.22 -32.67
N LEU A 128 -4.64 -25.03 -32.06
CA LEU A 128 -5.72 -26.02 -32.08
C LEU A 128 -6.29 -26.23 -33.48
N ALA A 129 -6.43 -25.17 -34.29
CA ALA A 129 -6.92 -25.27 -35.66
C ALA A 129 -5.99 -26.07 -36.59
N ILE A 130 -4.67 -26.03 -36.34
CA ILE A 130 -3.67 -26.77 -37.13
C ILE A 130 -3.43 -28.18 -36.56
N ALA A 131 -3.83 -28.44 -35.30
CA ALA A 131 -3.58 -29.71 -34.65
C ALA A 131 -4.25 -30.87 -35.41
N PRO A 132 -3.53 -31.98 -35.65
CA PRO A 132 -4.13 -33.14 -36.30
C PRO A 132 -5.22 -33.74 -35.42
N MET A 133 -6.29 -34.23 -36.05
CA MET A 133 -7.37 -34.90 -35.33
C MET A 133 -6.86 -36.15 -34.61
N PRO A 134 -7.24 -36.37 -33.34
CA PRO A 134 -6.90 -37.59 -32.64
C PRO A 134 -7.61 -38.79 -33.29
N LYS A 135 -6.86 -39.86 -33.54
CA LYS A 135 -7.45 -41.12 -34.03
C LYS A 135 -8.04 -41.88 -32.83
N GLY A 136 -9.30 -42.29 -32.92
CA GLY A 136 -9.90 -43.19 -31.91
C GLY A 136 -11.38 -43.03 -31.58
N THR A 137 -12.11 -42.10 -32.19
CA THR A 137 -13.52 -41.81 -31.80
C THR A 137 -14.52 -41.82 -32.97
N GLN A 138 -14.10 -42.24 -34.16
CA GLN A 138 -15.04 -42.47 -35.26
C GLN A 138 -15.56 -43.89 -35.14
N GLU A 139 -16.82 -44.05 -34.74
CA GLU A 139 -17.51 -45.34 -34.88
C GLU A 139 -17.67 -45.64 -36.37
N ILE A 140 -17.13 -46.78 -36.80
CA ILE A 140 -17.25 -47.27 -38.17
C ILE A 140 -18.63 -47.91 -38.26
N SER A 141 -19.58 -47.21 -38.86
CA SER A 141 -20.90 -47.71 -39.24
C SER A 141 -20.84 -48.50 -40.55
#